data_AF-A0A5B6WL81-F1
#
_entry.id   AF-A0A5B6WL81-F1
#
_cell.length_a   1.000
_cell.length_b   1.000
_cell.length_c   1.000
_cell.angle_alpha   90.00
_cell.angle_beta   90.00
_cell.angle_gamma   90.00
#
_symmetry.space_group_name_H-M   'P 1'
#
loop_
_entity.id
_entity.type
_entity.pdbx_description
1 polymer ?
#
loop_
_entity_poly.entity_id
_entity_poly.type
_entity_poly.pdbx_seq_one_letter_code
_entity_poly.pdbx_strand_id
1 'polypeptide(L)'
;MQSRECLSIYYPQKAMETIGKNWRDQYEKWQPRFVIHVSDMPSQRVLFHYNGHGVPKPTANGEIWLFNKSYTQYIPLPISNLDSWLKTPSIYVFDCSAAGMVVCLPSLALFDCSAAGMVVNAFIELLDCGTPNYPGSSRDCILLAACESHETLPQSAEFPADVFTSCLTTPIKMTLRW
;
A
#
# COMPACT_ATOMS: atom_id res chain seq x y z
N MET A 1 13.14 -33.34 24.29
CA MET A 1 13.29 -33.44 22.82
C MET A 1 12.80 -32.14 22.23
N GLN A 2 13.72 -31.20 21.98
CA GLN A 2 13.42 -29.88 21.40
C GLN A 2 13.39 -30.06 19.88
N SER A 3 12.22 -29.87 19.26
CA SER A 3 12.07 -29.84 17.81
C SER A 3 12.83 -28.64 17.26
N ARG A 4 13.93 -28.90 16.56
CA ARG A 4 14.65 -27.92 15.75
C ARG A 4 13.76 -27.58 14.56
N GLU A 5 13.02 -26.48 14.64
CA GLU A 5 12.53 -25.83 13.44
C GLU A 5 13.75 -25.33 12.65
N CYS A 6 13.96 -25.96 11.50
CA CYS A 6 14.99 -25.59 10.56
C CYS A 6 14.62 -24.20 10.02
N LEU A 7 15.23 -23.14 10.57
CA LEU A 7 15.27 -21.83 9.92
C LEU A 7 15.96 -22.03 8.57
N SER A 8 15.19 -22.22 7.51
CA SER A 8 15.70 -22.27 6.16
C SER A 8 16.38 -20.92 5.89
N ILE A 9 17.72 -20.92 5.85
CA ILE A 9 18.50 -19.75 5.44
C ILE A 9 18.18 -19.54 3.95
N TYR A 10 17.23 -18.65 3.66
CA TYR A 10 17.01 -18.19 2.30
C TYR A 10 18.08 -17.18 1.94
N TYR A 11 18.76 -17.39 0.81
CA TYR A 11 19.57 -16.35 0.20
C TYR A 11 18.66 -15.15 -0.14
N PRO A 12 19.08 -13.89 0.09
CA PRO A 12 18.21 -12.72 -0.04
C PRO A 12 17.44 -12.62 -1.37
N GLN A 13 18.09 -12.97 -2.49
CA GLN A 13 17.43 -12.99 -3.81
C GLN A 13 16.31 -14.03 -3.89
N LYS A 14 16.57 -15.25 -3.42
CA LYS A 14 15.57 -16.34 -3.41
C LYS A 14 14.42 -16.04 -2.44
N ALA A 15 14.71 -15.35 -1.32
CA ALA A 15 13.68 -14.85 -0.41
C ALA A 15 12.75 -13.86 -1.12
N MET A 16 13.31 -12.87 -1.82
CA MET A 16 12.53 -11.87 -2.56
C MET A 16 11.65 -12.48 -3.65
N GLU A 17 12.17 -13.45 -4.42
CA GLU A 17 11.37 -14.19 -5.41
C GLU A 17 10.21 -14.95 -4.77
N THR A 18 10.47 -15.59 -3.63
CA THR A 18 9.45 -16.36 -2.90
C THR A 18 8.38 -15.45 -2.32
N ILE A 19 8.76 -14.31 -1.74
CA ILE A 19 7.83 -13.30 -1.21
C ILE A 19 6.95 -12.75 -2.35
N GLY A 20 7.57 -12.35 -3.47
CA GLY A 20 6.84 -11.83 -4.62
C GLY A 20 5.84 -12.84 -5.21
N LYS A 21 6.22 -14.12 -5.28
CA LYS A 21 5.31 -15.19 -5.69
C LYS A 21 4.15 -15.36 -4.70
N ASN A 22 4.45 -15.44 -3.40
CA ASN A 22 3.41 -15.63 -2.39
C ASN A 22 2.40 -14.50 -2.37
N TRP A 23 2.85 -13.25 -2.51
CA TRP A 23 1.95 -12.10 -2.62
C TRP A 23 1.08 -12.15 -3.87
N ARG A 24 1.66 -12.52 -5.01
CA ARG A 24 0.87 -12.75 -6.24
C ARG A 24 -0.24 -13.77 -6.00
N ASP A 25 0.13 -14.92 -5.43
CA ASP A 25 -0.82 -16.02 -5.17
C ASP A 25 -1.89 -15.61 -4.15
N GLN A 26 -1.57 -14.72 -3.20
CA GLN A 26 -2.55 -14.18 -2.26
C GLN A 26 -3.56 -13.26 -2.95
N TYR A 27 -3.11 -12.35 -3.83
CA TYR A 27 -3.99 -11.47 -4.59
C TYR A 27 -4.83 -12.23 -5.63
N GLU A 28 -4.27 -13.27 -6.25
CA GLU A 28 -4.98 -14.12 -7.21
C GLU A 28 -6.21 -14.79 -6.59
N LYS A 29 -6.16 -15.14 -5.30
CA LYS A 29 -7.32 -15.69 -4.59
C LYS A 29 -8.50 -14.72 -4.53
N TRP A 30 -8.21 -13.42 -4.41
CA TRP A 30 -9.24 -12.37 -4.36
C TRP A 30 -9.71 -11.95 -5.74
N GLN A 31 -8.80 -11.89 -6.71
CA GLN A 31 -9.11 -11.57 -8.10
C GLN A 31 -8.32 -12.49 -9.05
N PRO A 32 -8.86 -13.67 -9.44
CA PRO A 32 -8.13 -14.66 -10.23
C PRO A 32 -7.75 -14.21 -11.64
N ARG A 33 -8.38 -13.16 -12.17
CA ARG A 33 -8.18 -12.67 -13.54
C ARG A 33 -7.43 -11.34 -13.61
N PHE A 34 -6.65 -10.98 -12.58
CA PHE A 34 -5.84 -9.77 -12.60
C PHE A 34 -4.61 -9.89 -13.50
N VAL A 35 -4.13 -8.76 -14.01
CA VAL A 35 -2.94 -8.66 -14.88
C VAL A 35 -1.91 -7.79 -14.18
N ILE A 36 -0.67 -8.29 -14.10
CA ILE A 36 0.44 -7.65 -13.33
C ILE A 36 1.18 -6.59 -14.15
N HIS A 37 0.94 -6.53 -15.46
CA HIS A 37 1.52 -5.54 -16.36
C HIS A 37 0.43 -4.68 -16.99
N VAL A 38 0.52 -3.37 -16.77
CA VAL A 38 -0.34 -2.39 -17.42
C VAL A 38 0.16 -2.19 -18.85
N SER A 39 -0.21 -3.11 -19.74
CA SER A 39 -0.21 -2.84 -21.19
C SER A 39 -1.61 -2.35 -21.55
N ASP A 40 -1.74 -1.04 -21.81
CA ASP A 40 -2.93 -0.32 -22.30
C ASP A 40 -4.25 -1.10 -22.24
N MET A 41 -4.82 -1.22 -21.04
CA MET A 41 -6.17 -1.75 -20.81
C MET A 41 -7.09 -0.58 -20.44
N PRO A 42 -7.54 0.23 -21.42
CA PRO A 42 -8.39 1.38 -21.14
C PRO A 42 -9.65 0.94 -20.39
N SER A 43 -9.96 1.64 -19.30
CA SER A 43 -11.14 1.47 -18.43
C SER A 43 -11.06 0.42 -17.30
N GLN A 44 -9.95 -0.28 -17.09
CA GLN A 44 -9.78 -1.16 -15.93
C GLN A 44 -9.17 -0.43 -14.73
N ARG A 45 -9.54 -0.85 -13.51
CA ARG A 45 -8.97 -0.30 -12.27
C ARG A 45 -7.60 -0.89 -12.00
N VAL A 46 -6.62 -0.03 -11.74
CA VAL A 46 -5.24 -0.46 -11.44
C VAL A 46 -5.02 -0.47 -9.93
N LEU A 47 -4.52 -1.59 -9.39
CA LEU A 47 -4.06 -1.70 -8.01
C LEU A 47 -2.54 -1.48 -7.95
N PHE A 48 -2.11 -0.50 -7.19
CA PHE A 48 -0.72 -0.30 -6.80
C PHE A 48 -0.53 -0.65 -5.34
N HIS A 49 0.25 -1.69 -5.06
CA HIS A 49 0.64 -2.06 -3.71
C HIS A 49 2.12 -1.74 -3.51
N TYR A 50 2.40 -0.83 -2.58
CA TYR A 50 3.73 -0.51 -2.11
C TYR A 50 3.97 -1.01 -0.68
N ASN A 51 5.07 -1.73 -0.49
CA ASN A 51 5.55 -2.15 0.81
C ASN A 51 6.92 -1.52 1.07
N GLY A 52 7.00 -0.69 2.10
CA GLY A 52 8.15 0.17 2.38
C GLY A 52 8.98 -0.26 3.59
N HIS A 53 8.98 -1.55 3.97
CA HIS A 53 9.63 -2.01 5.20
C HIS A 53 11.17 -1.98 5.17
N GLY A 54 11.79 -1.97 3.98
CA GLY A 54 13.24 -1.98 3.80
C GLY A 54 13.88 -0.62 3.44
N VAL A 55 13.10 0.46 3.52
CA VAL A 55 13.49 1.81 3.05
C VAL A 55 13.09 2.88 4.09
N PRO A 56 13.56 4.14 3.96
CA PRO A 56 13.14 5.21 4.84
C PRO A 56 11.62 5.47 4.78
N LYS A 57 11.08 6.13 5.81
CA LYS A 57 9.67 6.54 5.85
C LYS A 57 9.34 7.55 4.75
N PRO A 58 8.09 7.60 4.27
CA PRO A 58 7.65 8.65 3.36
C PRO A 58 7.89 10.06 3.93
N THR A 59 8.17 11.01 3.05
CA THR A 59 8.52 12.38 3.44
C THR A 59 7.30 13.32 3.39
N ALA A 60 7.39 14.47 4.07
CA ALA A 60 6.39 15.54 3.98
C ALA A 60 6.28 16.19 2.59
N ASN A 61 7.31 16.00 1.75
CA ASN A 61 7.29 16.44 0.35
C ASN A 61 6.49 15.50 -0.55
N GLY A 62 5.99 14.38 0.00
CA GLY A 62 5.20 13.41 -0.73
C GLY A 62 6.04 12.46 -1.58
N GLU A 63 7.09 11.92 -0.99
CA GLU A 63 7.98 10.95 -1.64
C GLU A 63 7.91 9.61 -0.92
N ILE A 64 7.87 8.53 -1.70
CA ILE A 64 8.16 7.16 -1.24
C ILE A 64 9.54 6.75 -1.74
N TRP A 65 10.12 5.71 -1.16
CA TRP A 65 11.50 5.32 -1.47
C TRP A 65 11.55 4.00 -2.24
N LEU A 66 12.37 3.97 -3.27
CA LEU A 66 12.71 2.79 -4.06
C LEU A 66 14.22 2.54 -4.00
N PHE A 67 14.68 1.38 -4.47
CA PHE A 67 16.10 1.12 -4.65
C PHE A 67 16.55 1.47 -6.06
N ASN A 68 17.79 1.94 -6.20
CA ASN A 68 18.45 1.94 -7.50
C ASN A 68 18.69 0.50 -8.00
N LYS A 69 19.06 0.34 -9.29
CA LYS A 69 19.25 -0.98 -9.92
C LYS A 69 20.27 -1.87 -9.20
N SER A 70 21.24 -1.27 -8.51
CA SER A 70 22.30 -1.97 -7.79
C SER A 70 21.97 -2.23 -6.32
N TYR A 71 20.79 -1.82 -5.83
CA TYR A 71 20.36 -1.93 -4.43
C TYR A 71 21.33 -1.30 -3.42
N THR A 72 21.99 -0.20 -3.80
CA THR A 72 22.96 0.51 -2.96
C THR A 72 22.45 1.85 -2.44
N GLN A 73 21.43 2.42 -3.08
CA GLN A 73 20.91 3.74 -2.75
C GLN A 73 19.39 3.73 -2.77
N TYR A 74 18.82 4.49 -1.83
CA TYR A 74 17.41 4.84 -1.85
C TYR A 74 17.19 6.01 -2.81
N ILE A 75 16.23 5.85 -3.72
CA ILE A 75 15.84 6.84 -4.71
C ILE A 75 14.43 7.31 -4.35
N PRO A 76 14.21 8.62 -4.14
CA PRO A 76 12.87 9.14 -3.87
C PRO A 76 12.02 9.07 -5.15
N LEU A 77 10.79 8.60 -5.00
CA LEU A 77 9.74 8.63 -6.01
C LEU A 77 8.64 9.58 -5.53
N PRO A 78 8.48 10.76 -6.16
CA PRO A 78 7.37 11.64 -5.89
C PRO A 78 6.04 10.95 -6.21
N ILE A 79 5.09 11.07 -5.29
CA ILE A 79 3.75 10.51 -5.43
C ILE A 79 2.99 11.11 -6.61
N SER A 80 3.24 12.39 -6.94
CA SER A 80 2.68 13.04 -8.12
C SER A 80 3.05 12.35 -9.43
N ASN A 81 4.29 11.82 -9.54
CA ASN A 81 4.70 11.06 -10.71
C ASN A 81 3.95 9.73 -10.77
N LEU A 82 3.84 9.03 -9.64
CA LEU A 82 3.11 7.77 -9.55
C LEU A 82 1.63 7.94 -9.96
N ASP A 83 0.96 8.98 -9.46
CA ASP A 83 -0.42 9.32 -9.82
C ASP A 83 -0.56 9.56 -11.34
N SER A 84 0.38 10.32 -11.92
CA SER A 84 0.38 10.60 -13.37
C SER A 84 0.53 9.36 -14.25
N TRP A 85 1.20 8.32 -13.76
CA TRP A 85 1.44 7.08 -14.48
C TRP A 85 0.24 6.14 -14.43
N LEU A 86 -0.40 5.99 -13.26
CA LEU A 86 -1.47 5.01 -13.05
C LEU A 86 -2.84 5.55 -13.48
N LYS A 87 -3.07 6.86 -13.30
CA LYS A 87 -4.35 7.54 -13.59
C LYS A 87 -5.53 6.88 -12.87
N THR A 88 -6.74 7.27 -13.22
CA THR A 88 -7.99 6.71 -12.68
C THR A 88 -8.66 5.78 -13.69
N PRO A 89 -9.38 4.72 -13.26
CA PRO A 89 -9.62 4.36 -11.86
C PRO A 89 -8.43 3.60 -11.21
N SER A 90 -8.12 3.90 -9.95
CA SER A 90 -6.97 3.28 -9.25
C SER A 90 -7.22 2.99 -7.76
N ILE A 91 -6.44 2.06 -7.21
CA ILE A 91 -6.34 1.74 -5.78
C ILE A 91 -4.87 1.77 -5.38
N TYR A 92 -4.56 2.37 -4.25
CA TYR A 92 -3.24 2.40 -3.67
C TYR A 92 -3.26 1.75 -2.29
N VAL A 93 -2.29 0.86 -2.04
CA VAL A 93 -2.06 0.23 -0.74
C VAL A 93 -0.64 0.56 -0.30
N PHE A 94 -0.50 1.25 0.82
CA PHE A 94 0.78 1.63 1.41
C PHE A 94 1.00 0.90 2.73
N ASP A 95 1.78 -0.18 2.67
CA ASP A 95 2.26 -0.92 3.84
C ASP A 95 3.66 -0.42 4.23
N CYS A 96 3.68 0.69 4.97
CA CYS A 96 4.89 1.27 5.54
C CYS A 96 4.57 2.09 6.80
N SER A 97 5.62 2.37 7.58
CA SER A 97 5.50 3.33 8.69
C SER A 97 5.29 4.75 8.16
N ALA A 98 4.53 5.57 8.88
CA ALA A 98 4.12 6.91 8.46
C ALA A 98 3.33 6.93 7.13
N ALA A 99 2.58 5.87 6.79
CA ALA A 99 1.83 5.78 5.53
C ALA A 99 0.79 6.90 5.36
N GLY A 100 0.23 7.42 6.46
CA GLY A 100 -0.66 8.58 6.45
C GLY A 100 -0.05 9.84 5.82
N MET A 101 1.29 9.97 5.81
CA MET A 101 1.98 11.07 5.10
C MET A 101 1.68 11.09 3.60
N VAL A 102 1.42 9.93 2.99
CA VAL A 102 1.13 9.82 1.55
C VAL A 102 -0.34 10.17 1.27
N VAL A 103 -1.25 9.79 2.16
CA VAL A 103 -2.70 10.01 1.99
C VAL A 103 -3.07 11.49 2.18
N CYS A 104 -2.34 12.21 3.03
CA CYS A 104 -2.57 13.64 3.29
C CYS A 104 -2.04 14.58 2.17
N LEU A 105 -1.50 14.06 1.07
CA LEU A 105 -0.96 14.89 -0.01
C LEU A 105 -2.07 15.40 -0.92
N PRO A 106 -2.13 16.69 -1.27
CA PRO A 106 -3.14 17.25 -2.17
C PRO A 106 -3.23 16.57 -3.54
N SER A 107 -2.14 15.95 -4.02
CA SER A 107 -2.10 15.25 -5.30
C SER A 107 -2.87 13.92 -5.33
N LEU A 108 -3.05 13.27 -4.17
CA LEU A 108 -3.82 12.03 -4.02
C LEU A 108 -5.08 12.22 -3.16
N ALA A 109 -5.09 13.23 -2.30
CA ALA A 109 -6.21 13.53 -1.42
C ALA A 109 -7.40 14.05 -2.24
N LEU A 110 -8.56 13.45 -1.97
CA LEU A 110 -9.87 13.97 -2.34
C LEU A 110 -10.26 15.23 -1.51
N PHE A 111 -9.47 15.62 -0.50
CA PHE A 111 -9.81 16.69 0.44
C PHE A 111 -8.62 17.53 0.92
N ASP A 112 -8.92 18.81 1.10
CA ASP A 112 -8.06 19.82 1.72
C ASP A 112 -7.78 19.44 3.18
N CYS A 113 -6.53 19.11 3.51
CA CYS A 113 -6.09 18.63 4.84
C CYS A 113 -6.16 19.69 5.96
N SER A 114 -6.81 20.83 5.71
CA SER A 114 -7.11 21.83 6.74
C SER A 114 -8.13 21.35 7.79
N ALA A 115 -8.84 20.24 7.56
CA ALA A 115 -9.75 19.65 8.52
C ALA A 115 -9.08 18.47 9.25
N ALA A 116 -8.14 18.78 10.13
CA ALA A 116 -7.63 17.83 11.12
C ALA A 116 -8.79 17.28 11.96
N GLY A 117 -9.17 16.01 11.77
CA GLY A 117 -10.07 15.33 12.71
C GLY A 117 -11.06 14.30 12.18
N MET A 118 -10.98 13.78 10.95
CA MET A 118 -11.91 12.72 10.50
C MET A 118 -11.19 11.50 9.90
N VAL A 119 -10.74 10.58 10.75
CA VAL A 119 -10.22 9.25 10.34
C VAL A 119 -11.28 8.14 10.41
N VAL A 120 -12.54 8.43 10.77
CA VAL A 120 -13.52 7.34 11.02
C VAL A 120 -14.71 7.24 10.05
N ASN A 121 -14.97 8.23 9.17
CA ASN A 121 -16.18 8.21 8.33
C ASN A 121 -15.97 7.96 6.82
N ALA A 122 -14.80 7.48 6.39
CA ALA A 122 -14.51 7.23 4.97
C ALA A 122 -15.43 6.18 4.29
N PHE A 123 -16.11 5.32 5.06
CA PHE A 123 -17.06 4.34 4.51
C PHE A 123 -18.49 4.89 4.32
N ILE A 124 -18.86 5.98 5.00
CA ILE A 124 -20.22 6.56 4.94
C ILE A 124 -20.32 7.60 3.81
N GLU A 125 -19.30 8.41 3.57
CA GLU A 125 -19.37 9.49 2.56
C GLU A 125 -19.20 9.00 1.10
N LEU A 126 -18.66 7.79 0.89
CA LEU A 126 -18.57 7.18 -0.45
C LEU A 126 -19.94 6.77 -1.02
N LEU A 127 -20.99 6.70 -0.19
CA LEU A 127 -22.37 6.40 -0.63
C LEU A 127 -23.16 7.65 -1.04
N ASP A 128 -22.69 8.85 -0.71
CA ASP A 128 -23.46 10.11 -0.84
C ASP A 128 -23.00 11.05 -1.98
N CYS A 129 -22.07 10.64 -2.86
CA CYS A 129 -21.65 11.45 -4.01
C CYS A 129 -22.68 11.44 -5.16
N GLY A 130 -23.89 11.91 -4.87
CA GLY A 130 -24.97 12.21 -5.82
C GLY A 130 -25.19 13.72 -6.06
N THR A 131 -24.35 14.61 -5.50
CA THR A 131 -24.51 16.07 -5.65
C THR A 131 -23.36 16.71 -6.44
N PRO A 132 -23.62 17.33 -7.61
CA PRO A 132 -22.61 17.97 -8.43
C PRO A 132 -22.49 19.44 -8.02
N ASN A 133 -21.40 19.88 -7.36
CA ASN A 133 -21.02 21.31 -7.33
C ASN A 133 -19.61 21.66 -6.77
N TYR A 134 -18.66 20.72 -6.68
CA TYR A 134 -17.26 21.07 -6.42
C TYR A 134 -16.43 21.03 -7.73
N PRO A 135 -15.65 22.07 -8.08
CA PRO A 135 -14.86 22.14 -9.31
C PRO A 135 -13.54 21.35 -9.21
N GLY A 136 -13.58 20.19 -8.55
CA GLY A 136 -12.53 19.19 -8.55
C GLY A 136 -13.15 17.91 -9.07
N SER A 137 -12.73 17.47 -10.26
CA SER A 137 -13.09 16.16 -10.82
C SER A 137 -13.03 15.10 -9.72
N SER A 138 -14.14 14.40 -9.44
CA SER A 138 -14.14 13.29 -8.48
C SER A 138 -13.28 12.17 -9.06
N ARG A 139 -11.99 12.18 -8.71
CA ARG A 139 -11.05 11.15 -9.15
C ARG A 139 -11.46 9.84 -8.52
N ASP A 140 -11.65 8.82 -9.35
CA ASP A 140 -11.95 7.47 -8.89
C ASP A 140 -10.67 6.79 -8.35
N CYS A 141 -10.30 7.17 -7.12
CA CYS A 141 -9.08 6.78 -6.44
C CYS A 141 -9.41 6.27 -5.02
N ILE A 142 -8.94 5.06 -4.69
CA ILE A 142 -9.08 4.47 -3.35
C ILE A 142 -7.69 4.38 -2.71
N LEU A 143 -7.56 4.85 -1.47
CA LEU A 143 -6.29 4.89 -0.73
C LEU A 143 -6.41 4.09 0.56
N LEU A 144 -5.49 3.14 0.76
CA LEU A 144 -5.37 2.33 1.96
C LEU A 144 -3.96 2.52 2.53
N ALA A 145 -3.86 3.04 3.76
CA ALA A 145 -2.60 3.28 4.46
C ALA A 145 -2.55 2.48 5.76
N ALA A 146 -1.39 1.88 6.05
CA ALA A 146 -1.23 0.98 7.19
C ALA A 146 -1.30 1.66 8.57
N CYS A 147 -0.96 2.96 8.65
CA CYS A 147 -0.90 3.70 9.91
C CYS A 147 -0.94 5.22 9.65
N GLU A 148 -1.15 6.01 10.71
CA GLU A 148 -1.13 7.48 10.64
C GLU A 148 0.27 8.04 10.32
N SER A 149 0.35 9.34 10.02
CA SER A 149 1.57 10.04 9.59
C SER A 149 2.71 10.01 10.61
N HIS A 150 2.39 9.93 11.90
CA HIS A 150 3.37 9.92 12.98
C HIS A 150 3.63 8.52 13.55
N GLU A 151 2.87 7.53 13.11
CA GLU A 151 2.94 6.16 13.62
C GLU A 151 4.08 5.35 12.98
N THR A 152 4.48 4.30 13.68
CA THR A 152 5.44 3.31 13.20
C THR A 152 4.82 1.94 13.32
N LEU A 153 5.00 1.11 12.29
CA LEU A 153 4.47 -0.24 12.28
C LEU A 153 5.09 -1.09 13.41
N PRO A 154 4.35 -2.08 13.92
CA PRO A 154 4.83 -2.94 15.00
C PRO A 154 6.11 -3.69 14.59
N GLN A 155 7.10 -3.71 15.48
CA GLN A 155 8.38 -4.41 15.29
C GLN A 155 8.53 -5.67 16.16
N SER A 156 7.53 -5.98 16.99
CA SER A 156 7.54 -7.19 17.81
C SER A 156 7.54 -8.43 16.92
N ALA A 157 8.35 -9.42 17.28
CA ALA A 157 8.45 -10.70 16.56
C ALA A 157 7.16 -11.55 16.67
N GLU A 158 6.21 -11.17 17.52
CA GLU A 158 4.91 -11.83 17.62
C GLU A 158 4.01 -11.54 16.39
N PHE A 159 4.28 -10.43 15.69
CA PHE A 159 3.56 -10.03 14.48
C PHE A 159 4.42 -10.28 13.24
N PRO A 160 3.81 -10.62 12.09
CA PRO A 160 4.51 -10.53 10.82
C PRO A 160 4.92 -9.08 10.55
N ALA A 161 6.02 -8.84 9.85
CA ALA A 161 6.42 -7.48 9.49
C ALA A 161 5.34 -6.80 8.62
N ASP A 162 4.70 -7.54 7.72
CA ASP A 162 3.65 -7.10 6.82
C ASP A 162 2.23 -7.30 7.41
N VAL A 163 1.99 -6.83 8.65
CA VAL A 163 0.67 -6.97 9.34
C VAL A 163 -0.47 -6.45 8.47
N PHE A 164 -0.32 -5.24 7.93
CA PHE A 164 -1.38 -4.60 7.15
C PHE A 164 -1.70 -5.38 5.88
N THR A 165 -0.66 -5.74 5.11
CA THR A 165 -0.81 -6.63 3.95
C THR A 165 -1.46 -7.94 4.34
N SER A 166 -1.00 -8.59 5.42
CA SER A 166 -1.51 -9.87 5.90
C SER A 166 -3.00 -9.82 6.27
N CYS A 167 -3.45 -8.72 6.88
CA CYS A 167 -4.88 -8.47 7.16
C CYS A 167 -5.70 -8.35 5.88
N LEU A 168 -5.20 -7.64 4.87
CA LEU A 168 -5.89 -7.44 3.59
C LEU A 168 -5.94 -8.70 2.74
N THR A 169 -4.84 -9.47 2.70
CA THR A 169 -4.68 -10.54 1.73
C THR A 169 -4.90 -11.94 2.32
N THR A 170 -4.76 -12.09 3.64
CA THR A 170 -4.93 -13.37 4.37
C THR A 170 -5.70 -13.23 5.71
N PRO A 171 -6.88 -12.59 5.73
CA PRO A 171 -7.59 -12.20 6.95
C PRO A 171 -7.85 -13.37 7.89
N ILE A 172 -8.33 -14.52 7.39
CA ILE A 172 -8.60 -15.71 8.23
C ILE A 172 -7.33 -16.19 8.95
N LYS A 173 -6.19 -16.21 8.27
CA LYS A 173 -4.91 -16.63 8.87
C LYS A 173 -4.46 -15.64 9.94
N MET A 174 -4.69 -14.35 9.71
CA MET A 174 -4.34 -13.30 10.67
C MET A 174 -5.23 -13.36 11.90
N THR A 175 -6.56 -13.40 11.74
CA THR A 175 -7.54 -13.49 12.83
C THR A 175 -7.44 -14.77 13.65
N LEU A 176 -7.07 -15.90 13.05
CA LEU A 176 -6.87 -17.13 13.81
C LEU A 176 -5.59 -17.11 14.67
N ARG A 177 -4.64 -16.21 14.35
CA ARG A 177 -3.42 -16.02 15.15
C ARG A 177 -3.58 -14.93 16.20
N TRP A 178 -4.53 -14.00 16.03
CA TRP A 178 -4.71 -12.78 16.81
C TRP A 178 -6.17 -12.37 16.95
#